data_AF-A0A535FYQ5-F1
#
_entry.id   AF-A0A535FYQ5-F1
#
_cell.length_a   1.000
_cell.length_b   1.000
_cell.length_c   1.000
_cell.angle_alpha   90.00
_cell.angle_beta   90.00
_cell.angle_gamma   90.00
#
_symmetry.space_group_name_H-M   'P 1'
#
loop_
_entity.id
_entity.type
_entity.pdbx_description
1 polymer ?
#
loop_
_entity_poly.entity_id
_entity_poly.type
_entity_poly.pdbx_seq_one_letter_code
_entity_poly.pdbx_strand_id
1 'polypeptide(L)'
;MLLTLLKDARSRSHRSQGGFTLVELLVVIAILGILAAIVLFNISGVSANAACNAMKTDGGTVQNAADIYYTNNLKYPDSVADALVPPGPANGDGVNLNELVTANLLHQLPPATESFKYVVKAGYSTGTVQGQLVPNNALCVYNP
;
A
#
# COMPACT_ATOMS: atom_id res chain seq x y z
N MET A 1 -3.94 -49.68 -63.67
CA MET A 1 -3.10 -49.63 -62.46
C MET A 1 -2.97 -48.23 -61.85
N LEU A 2 -3.02 -47.14 -62.65
CA LEU A 2 -2.96 -45.76 -62.13
C LEU A 2 -4.25 -45.28 -61.44
N LEU A 3 -5.41 -45.80 -61.87
CA LEU A 3 -6.73 -45.39 -61.35
C LEU A 3 -7.06 -45.91 -59.94
N THR A 4 -6.32 -46.91 -59.43
CA THR A 4 -6.47 -47.40 -58.05
C THR A 4 -5.75 -46.51 -57.03
N LEU A 5 -4.75 -45.72 -57.45
CA LEU A 5 -3.99 -44.83 -56.56
C LEU A 5 -4.69 -43.49 -56.28
N LEU A 6 -5.72 -43.13 -57.05
CA LEU A 6 -6.49 -41.90 -56.83
C LEU A 6 -7.76 -42.11 -55.97
N LYS A 7 -8.02 -43.35 -55.53
CA LYS A 7 -9.22 -43.68 -54.74
C LYS A 7 -9.00 -43.56 -53.22
N ASP A 8 -7.74 -43.57 -52.77
CA ASP A 8 -7.38 -43.42 -51.34
C ASP A 8 -7.06 -41.98 -50.90
N ALA A 9 -6.94 -41.03 -51.83
CA ALA A 9 -6.67 -39.62 -51.49
C ALA A 9 -7.91 -38.85 -50.97
N ARG A 10 -9.09 -39.49 -50.94
CA ARG A 10 -10.36 -38.87 -50.55
C ARG A 10 -10.94 -39.46 -49.26
N SER A 11 -10.10 -39.67 -48.25
CA SER A 11 -10.54 -39.80 -46.87
C SER A 11 -9.78 -38.79 -46.00
N ARG A 12 -9.93 -37.50 -46.32
CA ARG A 12 -9.69 -36.47 -45.30
C ARG A 12 -10.83 -36.59 -44.32
N SER A 13 -10.54 -37.31 -43.23
CA SER A 13 -11.28 -37.31 -41.98
C SER A 13 -11.95 -35.95 -41.77
N HIS A 14 -13.26 -35.90 -42.02
CA HIS A 14 -14.14 -34.85 -41.52
C HIS A 14 -14.21 -35.09 -40.01
N ARG A 15 -13.16 -34.68 -39.28
CA ARG A 15 -13.25 -34.51 -37.84
C ARG A 15 -14.39 -33.51 -37.67
N SER A 16 -15.52 -33.96 -37.16
CA SER A 16 -16.63 -33.08 -36.81
C SER A 16 -16.07 -32.10 -35.79
N GLN A 17 -15.75 -30.89 -36.23
CA GLN A 17 -15.55 -29.78 -35.31
C GLN A 17 -16.94 -29.54 -34.71
N GLY A 18 -17.18 -30.10 -33.53
CA GLY A 18 -18.38 -29.83 -32.76
C GLY A 18 -18.40 -28.33 -32.48
N GLY A 19 -19.35 -27.62 -33.08
CA GLY A 19 -19.57 -26.21 -32.78
C GLY A 19 -20.05 -26.06 -31.33
N PHE A 20 -19.61 -24.98 -30.67
CA PHE A 20 -20.14 -24.58 -29.37
C PHE A 20 -21.65 -24.37 -29.47
N THR A 21 -22.41 -24.91 -28.53
CA THR A 21 -23.84 -24.64 -28.47
C THR A 21 -24.08 -23.23 -27.90
N LEU A 22 -25.14 -22.56 -28.34
CA LEU A 22 -25.55 -21.27 -27.77
C LEU A 22 -25.85 -21.39 -26.27
N VAL A 23 -26.34 -22.55 -25.84
CA VAL A 23 -26.65 -22.85 -24.44
C VAL A 23 -25.38 -22.96 -23.59
N GLU A 24 -24.32 -23.58 -24.11
CA GLU A 24 -23.01 -23.62 -23.41
C GLU A 24 -22.47 -22.22 -23.19
N LEU A 25 -22.53 -21.35 -24.19
CA LEU A 25 -22.04 -19.98 -24.04
C LEU A 25 -22.93 -19.17 -23.07
N LEU A 26 -24.25 -19.35 -23.14
CA LEU A 26 -25.21 -18.69 -22.24
C LEU A 26 -24.96 -19.03 -20.77
N VAL A 27 -24.75 -20.31 -20.45
CA VAL A 27 -24.46 -20.73 -19.06
C VAL A 27 -23.13 -20.16 -18.58
N VAL A 28 -22.11 -20.11 -19.44
CA VAL A 28 -20.79 -19.56 -19.09
C VAL A 28 -20.90 -18.07 -18.74
N ILE A 29 -21.55 -17.26 -19.58
CA ILE A 29 -21.69 -15.82 -19.29
C ILE A 29 -22.59 -15.56 -18.08
N ALA A 30 -23.58 -16.43 -17.82
CA ALA A 30 -24.40 -16.36 -16.62
C ALA A 30 -23.56 -16.61 -15.36
N ILE A 31 -22.70 -17.64 -15.35
CA ILE A 31 -21.80 -17.92 -14.22
C ILE A 31 -20.78 -16.78 -14.06
N LEU A 32 -20.18 -16.28 -15.14
CA LEU A 32 -19.25 -15.16 -15.09
C LEU A 32 -19.90 -13.88 -14.53
N GLY A 33 -21.16 -13.61 -14.87
CA GLY A 33 -21.92 -12.48 -14.33
C GLY A 33 -22.13 -12.58 -12.82
N ILE A 34 -22.49 -13.78 -12.30
CA ILE A 34 -22.68 -14.02 -10.87
C ILE A 34 -21.35 -13.86 -10.12
N LEU A 35 -20.27 -14.44 -10.63
CA LEU A 35 -18.95 -14.34 -9.99
C LEU A 35 -18.43 -12.91 -9.97
N ALA A 36 -18.56 -12.17 -11.08
CA ALA A 36 -18.14 -10.78 -11.15
C ALA A 36 -18.87 -9.89 -10.13
N ALA A 37 -20.18 -10.11 -9.92
CA ALA A 37 -20.96 -9.35 -8.95
C ALA A 37 -20.45 -9.56 -7.51
N ILE A 38 -20.12 -10.79 -7.11
CA ILE A 38 -19.63 -11.11 -5.75
C ILE A 38 -18.25 -10.48 -5.49
N VAL A 39 -17.35 -10.53 -6.47
CA VAL A 39 -15.97 -10.02 -6.33
C VAL A 39 -15.93 -8.50 -6.05
N LEU A 40 -16.81 -7.72 -6.68
CA LEU A 40 -16.83 -6.27 -6.52
C LEU A 40 -17.14 -5.82 -5.08
N PHE A 41 -18.01 -6.54 -4.36
CA PHE A 41 -18.36 -6.21 -2.98
C PHE A 41 -17.21 -6.46 -1.99
N ASN A 42 -16.25 -7.33 -2.31
CA ASN A 42 -15.18 -7.73 -1.39
C ASN A 42 -13.96 -6.77 -1.37
N ILE A 43 -13.80 -5.91 -2.39
CA ILE A 43 -12.54 -5.16 -2.59
C ILE A 43 -12.45 -3.85 -1.78
N SER A 44 -13.58 -3.31 -1.31
CA SER A 44 -13.66 -1.96 -0.74
C SER A 44 -12.99 -1.82 0.64
N GLY A 45 -13.02 -2.86 1.49
CA GLY A 45 -12.43 -2.80 2.85
C GLY A 45 -10.94 -3.15 2.93
N VAL A 46 -10.42 -3.90 1.96
CA VAL A 46 -9.02 -4.37 1.97
C VAL A 46 -8.04 -3.20 1.79
N SER A 47 -8.39 -2.22 0.96
CA SER A 47 -7.53 -1.07 0.67
C SER A 47 -7.29 -0.18 1.89
N ALA A 48 -8.32 0.06 2.72
CA ALA A 48 -8.20 0.91 3.91
C ALA A 48 -7.32 0.28 5.00
N ASN A 49 -7.47 -1.03 5.22
CA ASN A 49 -6.63 -1.76 6.18
C ASN A 49 -5.17 -1.87 5.70
N ALA A 50 -4.97 -2.07 4.41
CA ALA A 50 -3.63 -2.07 3.82
C ALA A 50 -2.93 -0.72 4.00
N ALA A 51 -3.63 0.40 3.77
CA ALA A 51 -3.10 1.75 3.99
C ALA A 51 -2.75 1.99 5.47
N CYS A 52 -3.61 1.58 6.40
CA CYS A 52 -3.33 1.70 7.85
C CYS A 52 -2.09 0.90 8.27
N ASN A 53 -1.95 -0.33 7.77
CA ASN A 53 -0.80 -1.16 8.09
C ASN A 53 0.50 -0.62 7.49
N ALA A 54 0.45 -0.12 6.24
CA ALA A 54 1.58 0.57 5.61
C ALA A 54 2.03 1.77 6.44
N MET A 55 1.09 2.63 6.83
CA MET A 55 1.36 3.80 7.67
C MET A 55 1.99 3.46 9.02
N LYS A 56 1.58 2.36 9.65
CA LYS A 56 2.20 1.90 10.91
C LYS A 56 3.64 1.45 10.71
N THR A 57 3.93 0.78 9.60
CA THR A 57 5.30 0.41 9.24
C THR A 57 6.13 1.67 8.99
N ASP A 58 5.62 2.59 8.18
CA ASP A 58 6.29 3.86 7.87
C ASP A 58 6.54 4.67 9.15
N GLY A 59 5.55 4.76 10.05
CA GLY A 59 5.70 5.42 11.35
C GLY A 59 6.83 4.86 12.22
N GLY A 60 7.00 3.55 12.26
CA GLY A 60 8.13 2.91 12.94
C GLY A 60 9.48 3.24 12.31
N THR A 61 9.54 3.30 10.97
CA THR A 61 10.78 3.72 10.28
C THR A 61 11.10 5.18 10.51
N VAL A 62 10.08 6.05 10.56
CA VAL A 62 10.23 7.49 10.82
C VAL A 62 10.67 7.73 12.27
N GLN A 63 10.12 7.00 13.25
CA GLN A 63 10.57 7.05 14.64
C GLN A 63 12.06 6.69 14.76
N ASN A 64 12.46 5.55 14.20
CA ASN A 64 13.85 5.12 14.24
C ASN A 64 14.80 6.12 13.55
N ALA A 65 14.39 6.66 12.40
CA ALA A 65 15.16 7.68 11.69
C ALA A 65 15.29 8.97 12.53
N ALA A 66 14.21 9.40 13.19
CA ALA A 66 14.23 10.57 14.08
C ALA A 66 15.15 10.36 15.30
N ASP A 67 15.15 9.17 15.91
CA ASP A 67 16.01 8.86 17.05
C ASP A 67 17.51 8.83 16.67
N ILE A 68 17.83 8.28 15.50
CA ILE A 68 19.19 8.33 14.95
C ILE A 68 19.59 9.77 14.65
N TYR A 69 18.68 10.56 14.06
CA TYR A 69 18.92 11.97 13.78
C TYR A 69 19.23 12.77 15.05
N TYR A 70 18.44 12.55 16.10
CA TYR A 70 18.66 13.16 17.42
C TYR A 70 20.00 12.77 18.02
N THR A 71 20.39 11.49 17.91
CA THR A 71 21.69 11.02 18.40
C THR A 71 22.86 11.74 17.73
N ASN A 72 22.73 12.05 16.43
CA ASN A 72 23.79 12.69 15.65
C ASN A 72 23.83 14.22 15.81
N ASN A 73 22.67 14.86 15.97
CA ASN A 73 22.55 16.33 15.91
C ASN A 73 22.11 16.97 17.22
N LEU A 74 21.77 16.18 18.24
CA LEU A 74 21.19 16.62 19.52
C LEU A 74 19.93 17.48 19.38
N LYS A 75 19.23 17.32 18.26
CA LYS A 75 17.97 17.98 17.91
C LYS A 75 17.12 17.02 17.10
N TYR A 76 15.80 17.10 17.24
CA TYR A 76 14.90 16.33 16.39
C TYR A 76 14.72 17.01 15.02
N PRO A 77 14.37 16.24 13.97
CA PRO A 77 14.02 16.79 12.67
C PRO A 77 12.54 17.21 12.68
N ASP A 78 12.27 18.46 13.06
CA ASP A 78 10.93 19.04 13.16
C ASP A 78 10.74 20.25 12.23
N SER A 79 9.47 20.60 11.98
CA SER A 79 9.09 21.71 11.10
C SER A 79 9.25 23.10 11.73
N VAL A 80 9.45 23.16 13.04
CA VAL A 80 9.60 24.38 13.83
C VAL A 80 10.85 24.23 14.69
N ALA A 81 11.51 25.32 15.05
CA ALA A 81 12.72 25.21 15.87
C ALA A 81 12.40 24.60 17.24
N ASP A 82 13.26 23.67 17.65
CA ASP A 82 13.25 23.00 18.95
C ASP A 82 12.99 24.01 20.09
N ALA A 83 11.91 23.78 20.84
CA ALA A 83 11.32 24.78 21.74
C ALA A 83 11.61 24.51 23.23
N LEU A 84 12.27 23.41 23.59
CA LEU A 84 12.41 22.96 24.98
C LEU A 84 13.85 22.96 25.50
N VAL A 85 14.00 23.02 26.82
CA VAL A 85 15.29 22.83 27.52
C VAL A 85 15.14 21.64 28.50
N PRO A 86 15.88 20.53 28.31
CA PRO A 86 16.80 20.24 27.21
C PRO A 86 16.10 20.16 25.83
N PRO A 87 16.82 20.35 24.70
CA PRO A 87 16.24 20.41 23.35
C PRO A 87 15.42 19.16 23.04
N GLY A 88 14.16 19.36 22.69
CA GLY A 88 13.21 18.38 22.19
C GLY A 88 12.07 19.05 21.41
N PRO A 89 11.45 18.35 20.44
CA PRO A 89 10.39 18.91 19.61
C PRO A 89 9.22 19.35 20.48
N ALA A 90 8.41 20.30 20.03
CA ALA A 90 7.19 20.65 20.76
C ALA A 90 6.09 19.61 20.49
N ASN A 91 5.17 19.49 21.45
CA ASN A 91 4.02 18.58 21.29
C ASN A 91 3.12 19.05 20.14
N GLY A 92 2.91 18.17 19.16
CA GLY A 92 2.08 18.41 17.98
C GLY A 92 2.86 18.87 16.74
N ASP A 93 4.17 19.06 16.84
CA ASP A 93 5.02 19.46 15.72
C ASP A 93 5.10 18.38 14.65
N GLY A 94 5.16 18.80 13.40
CA GLY A 94 5.33 17.89 12.27
C GLY A 94 6.77 17.37 12.20
N VAL A 95 6.93 16.08 11.89
CA VAL A 95 8.24 15.50 11.57
C VAL A 95 8.70 16.04 10.22
N ASN A 96 9.92 16.59 10.16
CA ASN A 96 10.53 17.06 8.93
C ASN A 96 11.16 15.89 8.14
N LEU A 97 10.34 15.23 7.32
CA LEU A 97 10.76 14.09 6.51
C LEU A 97 11.86 14.44 5.50
N ASN A 98 11.93 15.70 5.04
CA ASN A 98 12.96 16.13 4.09
C ASN A 98 14.34 16.17 4.73
N GLU A 99 14.43 16.55 6.01
CA GLU A 99 15.68 16.55 6.77
C GLU A 99 16.16 15.11 6.99
N LEU A 100 15.25 14.18 7.27
CA LEU A 100 15.57 12.75 7.41
C LEU A 100 16.07 12.11 6.11
N VAL A 101 15.49 12.47 4.97
CA VAL A 101 15.96 12.01 3.66
C VAL A 101 17.31 12.62 3.31
N THR A 102 17.50 13.91 3.57
CA THR A 102 18.78 14.60 3.32
C THR A 102 19.90 14.03 4.20
N ALA A 103 19.57 13.59 5.42
CA ALA A 103 20.46 12.89 6.33
C ALA A 103 20.69 11.41 5.97
N ASN A 104 20.10 10.91 4.88
CA ASN A 104 20.17 9.51 4.45
C ASN A 104 19.66 8.52 5.51
N LEU A 105 18.65 8.91 6.30
CA LEU A 105 18.03 8.08 7.33
C LEU A 105 16.70 7.47 6.86
N LEU A 106 16.16 7.97 5.75
CA LEU A 106 15.00 7.40 5.05
C LEU A 106 15.34 7.11 3.59
N HIS A 107 15.06 5.89 3.13
CA HIS A 107 15.29 5.47 1.73
C HIS A 107 14.20 5.95 0.77
N GLN A 108 12.97 6.16 1.26
CA GLN A 108 11.90 6.80 0.51
C GLN A 108 11.06 7.67 1.45
N LEU A 109 10.41 8.70 0.90
CA LEU A 109 9.40 9.43 1.65
C LEU A 109 8.14 8.59 1.76
N PRO A 110 7.52 8.53 2.95
CA PRO A 110 6.15 8.05 3.09
C PRO A 110 5.21 8.80 2.13
N PRO A 111 4.11 8.16 1.68
CA PRO A 111 3.13 8.80 0.82
C PRO A 111 2.53 10.06 1.45
N ALA A 112 2.17 11.06 0.63
CA ALA A 112 1.51 12.29 1.09
C ALA A 112 0.10 12.06 1.69
N THR A 113 -0.41 10.84 1.61
CA THR A 113 -1.64 10.38 2.30
C THR A 113 -1.40 10.11 3.78
N GLU A 114 -0.20 10.36 4.29
CA GLU A 114 0.18 10.12 5.68
C GLU A 114 0.81 11.38 6.27
N SER A 115 0.62 11.56 7.58
CA SER A 115 1.19 12.67 8.33
C SER A 115 1.78 12.15 9.64
N PHE A 116 2.96 12.66 9.99
CA PHE A 116 3.68 12.27 11.20
C PHE A 116 3.92 13.48 12.09
N LYS A 117 3.61 13.34 13.38
CA LYS A 117 3.76 14.40 14.39
C LYS A 117 4.44 13.88 15.65
N TYR A 118 5.12 14.76 16.36
CA TYR A 118 5.66 14.46 17.68
C TYR A 118 4.59 14.60 18.76
N VAL A 119 4.52 13.62 19.65
CA VAL A 119 3.84 13.72 20.93
C VAL A 119 4.87 13.67 22.02
N VAL A 120 4.78 14.64 22.93
CA VAL A 120 5.75 14.83 24.01
C VAL A 120 5.00 14.79 25.31
N LYS A 121 5.41 13.90 26.21
CA LYS A 121 4.83 13.83 27.55
C LYS A 121 5.31 15.04 28.35
N ALA A 122 4.41 15.69 29.08
CA ALA A 122 4.75 16.82 29.93
C ALA A 122 5.95 16.50 30.85
N GLY A 123 7.02 17.30 30.75
CA GLY A 123 8.24 17.13 31.54
C GLY A 123 9.33 16.24 30.91
N TYR A 124 9.17 15.77 29.67
CA TYR A 124 10.16 15.00 28.92
C TYR A 124 10.53 15.74 27.63
N SER A 125 11.81 15.71 27.22
CA SER A 125 12.28 16.32 25.96
C SER A 125 12.36 15.31 24.80
N THR A 126 11.93 14.06 25.01
CA THR A 126 11.93 13.04 23.96
C THR A 126 10.63 13.09 23.17
N GLY A 127 10.73 13.28 21.86
CA GLY A 127 9.57 13.23 20.95
C GLY A 127 9.24 11.81 20.52
N THR A 128 7.97 11.42 20.64
CA THR A 128 7.46 10.17 20.09
C THR A 128 6.67 10.46 18.81
N VAL A 129 6.99 9.79 17.72
CA VAL A 129 6.32 9.93 16.43
C VAL A 129 4.96 9.25 16.47
N GLN A 130 3.92 9.99 16.10
CA GLN A 130 2.56 9.52 15.87
C GLN A 130 2.21 9.69 14.39
N GLY A 131 1.61 8.68 13.78
CA GLY A 131 1.21 8.69 12.37
C GLY A 131 -0.30 8.71 12.19
N GLN A 132 -0.78 9.40 11.16
CA GLN A 132 -2.20 9.47 10.82
C GLN A 132 -2.42 9.63 9.31
N LEU A 133 -3.43 8.94 8.77
CA LEU A 133 -3.82 9.05 7.35
C LEU A 133 -4.48 10.42 7.04
N VAL A 134 -4.36 10.87 5.78
CA VAL A 134 -4.95 12.10 5.23
C VAL A 134 -5.76 11.74 3.98
N PRO A 135 -7.09 11.96 3.95
CA PRO A 135 -7.91 12.61 4.98
C PRO A 135 -8.07 11.75 6.25
N ASN A 136 -8.20 12.45 7.38
CA ASN A 136 -8.12 11.90 8.73
C ASN A 136 -9.16 10.79 9.00
N ASN A 137 -8.74 9.53 8.88
CA ASN A 137 -9.53 8.40 9.33
C ASN A 137 -9.15 8.11 10.80
N ALA A 138 -9.97 8.57 11.75
CA ALA A 138 -9.72 8.45 13.19
C ALA A 138 -9.50 6.99 13.68
N LEU A 139 -9.85 5.99 12.86
CA LEU A 139 -9.63 4.56 13.13
C LEU A 139 -8.19 4.09 12.85
N CYS A 140 -7.36 4.90 12.21
CA CYS A 140 -6.03 4.53 11.73
C CYS A 140 -4.97 5.50 12.27
N VAL A 141 -4.49 5.21 13.48
CA VAL A 141 -3.42 5.98 14.15
C VAL A 141 -2.26 5.04 14.50
N TYR A 142 -1.04 5.48 14.23
CA TYR A 142 0.18 4.87 14.74
C TYR A 142 0.58 5.58 16.03
N ASN A 143 0.62 4.83 17.12
CA ASN A 143 1.12 5.24 18.44
C ASN A 143 2.05 4.13 18.93
N PRO A 144 3.38 4.32 18.88
CA PRO A 144 4.36 3.30 19.26
C PRO A 144 4.24 2.81 20.70
#